data_AF-A0ABD3SC92-F1
#
_entry.id   AF-A0ABD3SC92-F1
#
_cell.length_a   1.000
_cell.length_b   1.000
_cell.length_c   1.000
_cell.angle_alpha   90.00
_cell.angle_beta   90.00
_cell.angle_gamma   90.00
#
_symmetry.space_group_name_H-M   'P 1'
#
loop_
_entity.id
_entity.type
_entity.pdbx_description
1 polymer ?
#
loop_
_entity_poly.entity_id
_entity_poly.type
_entity_poly.pdbx_seq_one_letter_code
_entity_poly.pdbx_strand_id
1 'polypeptide(L)'
;MVRTIHANVGVFVATVAAVALSARSSIAFSPSTSSRRPSSSSSSSSSLVALRMTTTPPPSPPNSSGTDDHVAKLLARARALREEAALLSGRTIEEMEAERERERDLERERRGRTARTDIAVGVSMDRGVGGGGGGGIIVPVPEDAAAQVRQAASAIERAYADGMTRQTVRLALLAMDGSMSDEINEWPGGSRQMYREAGRPLSEMLLREIRAYAKVDSSTSSSSSSADASSNNNNNNNNNNNNNNSVRTPPVVSARDIWDFDGSAVITASAALGPHGDVRAVVFPNTDMRYLRDIESISNDVGPDRLLLLVNPFWRDVESWGYNILAPNGKRRAREVIFDVGYDVTYAILRFSARGEDCLALKSYPHDWQLYAFREDPSWFNRKVPIWLGSSVEEPCYSQFSELLNGRPEFKMNKNMRQMQRMMGNDDQ
;
A
#
# COMPACT_ATOMS: atom_id res chain seq x y z
N MET A 1 -28.76 -24.98 -47.35
CA MET A 1 -28.92 -23.52 -47.53
C MET A 1 -27.73 -22.84 -46.89
N VAL A 2 -26.71 -22.59 -47.71
CA VAL A 2 -25.43 -21.95 -47.34
C VAL A 2 -25.47 -20.56 -47.96
N ARG A 3 -25.28 -19.51 -47.16
CA ARG A 3 -25.03 -18.16 -47.69
C ARG A 3 -23.77 -17.58 -47.04
N THR A 4 -22.74 -17.66 -47.87
CA THR A 4 -21.47 -16.97 -47.89
C THR A 4 -21.64 -15.45 -48.02
N ILE A 5 -20.85 -14.66 -47.30
CA ILE A 5 -20.55 -13.26 -47.65
C ILE A 5 -19.02 -13.09 -47.60
N HIS A 6 -18.41 -13.03 -48.79
CA HIS A 6 -17.09 -12.45 -49.08
C HIS A 6 -17.24 -10.92 -49.10
N ALA A 7 -16.38 -10.14 -48.42
CA ALA A 7 -15.07 -9.62 -48.83
C ALA A 7 -15.09 -8.48 -49.88
N ASN A 8 -14.56 -7.31 -49.48
CA ASN A 8 -13.88 -6.26 -50.27
C ASN A 8 -13.12 -5.41 -49.22
N VAL A 9 -11.79 -5.42 -49.09
CA VAL A 9 -10.72 -4.91 -49.97
C VAL A 9 -11.02 -3.46 -50.41
N GLY A 10 -10.21 -2.42 -50.14
CA GLY A 10 -8.91 -2.28 -49.51
C GLY A 10 -8.41 -0.82 -49.66
N VAL A 11 -7.26 -0.53 -49.05
CA VAL A 11 -6.25 0.48 -49.45
C VAL A 11 -6.67 1.96 -49.46
N PHE A 12 -6.19 2.72 -48.47
CA PHE A 12 -5.73 4.11 -48.71
C PHE A 12 -4.43 4.36 -47.95
N VAL A 13 -3.37 4.58 -48.73
CA VAL A 13 -2.00 4.93 -48.33
C VAL A 13 -1.89 6.44 -48.17
N ALA A 14 -1.02 6.84 -47.23
CA ALA A 14 -0.31 8.11 -47.05
C ALA A 14 -0.53 9.25 -48.07
N THR A 15 -0.65 10.48 -47.55
CA THR A 15 0.17 11.68 -47.85
C THR A 15 -0.56 12.94 -47.32
N VAL A 16 0.06 13.73 -46.44
CA VAL A 16 0.30 15.19 -46.57
C VAL A 16 1.13 15.64 -45.36
N ALA A 17 2.41 15.92 -45.63
CA ALA A 17 3.28 16.79 -44.85
C ALA A 17 3.67 17.99 -45.75
N ALA A 18 4.08 19.09 -45.12
CA ALA A 18 4.48 20.40 -45.66
C ALA A 18 3.29 21.35 -45.95
N VAL A 19 3.24 22.62 -45.52
CA VAL A 19 4.24 23.73 -45.45
C VAL A 19 3.78 24.68 -44.32
N ALA A 20 4.60 25.20 -43.40
CA ALA A 20 5.46 26.37 -43.65
C ALA A 20 6.55 26.57 -42.59
N LEU A 21 7.77 26.77 -43.09
CA LEU A 21 8.91 27.40 -42.43
C LEU A 21 8.64 28.90 -42.21
N SER A 22 9.20 29.49 -41.13
CA SER A 22 10.23 30.54 -41.22
C SER A 22 10.51 31.19 -39.86
N ALA A 23 11.70 30.97 -39.32
CA ALA A 23 12.58 31.98 -38.69
C ALA A 23 13.67 31.27 -37.88
N ARG A 24 14.83 31.07 -38.51
CA ARG A 24 16.11 30.80 -37.84
C ARG A 24 16.81 32.14 -37.63
N SER A 25 17.29 32.38 -36.41
CA SER A 25 18.41 33.28 -36.16
C SER A 25 19.45 32.57 -35.31
N SER A 26 20.66 32.57 -35.85
CA SER A 26 21.85 31.85 -35.44
C SER A 26 22.60 32.62 -34.35
N ILE A 27 23.04 31.94 -33.29
CA ILE A 27 24.22 32.37 -32.52
C ILE A 27 25.11 31.14 -32.33
N ALA A 28 26.21 31.16 -33.06
CA ALA A 28 27.32 30.22 -32.92
C ALA A 28 28.24 30.72 -31.80
N PHE A 29 28.64 29.84 -30.89
CA PHE A 29 29.71 30.10 -29.94
C PHE A 29 30.85 29.11 -30.22
N SER A 30 31.98 29.66 -30.64
CA SER A 30 33.21 28.92 -30.94
C SER A 30 33.98 28.58 -29.65
N PRO A 31 34.80 27.51 -29.65
CA PRO A 31 35.62 27.14 -28.51
C PRO A 31 36.97 27.86 -28.55
N SER A 32 37.42 28.38 -27.40
CA SER A 32 38.79 28.90 -27.24
C SER A 32 39.64 27.89 -26.47
N THR A 33 40.61 27.33 -27.18
CA THR A 33 41.78 26.63 -26.66
C THR A 33 42.89 27.62 -26.28
N SER A 34 43.45 27.50 -25.07
CA SER A 34 44.82 27.92 -24.72
C SER A 34 45.22 27.12 -23.46
N SER A 35 46.12 26.13 -23.52
CA SER A 35 47.59 26.21 -23.62
C SER A 35 48.31 26.48 -22.28
N ARG A 36 49.10 25.47 -21.86
CA ARG A 36 50.35 25.51 -21.05
C ARG A 36 50.22 25.86 -19.56
N ARG A 37 51.02 25.34 -18.61
CA ARG A 37 51.94 24.18 -18.41
C ARG A 37 52.41 24.29 -16.92
N PRO A 38 53.38 23.50 -16.39
CA PRO A 38 53.25 22.80 -15.10
C PRO A 38 54.20 23.30 -13.98
N SER A 39 53.97 22.83 -12.75
CA SER A 39 54.92 22.64 -11.64
C SER A 39 54.09 22.40 -10.37
N SER A 40 54.49 21.75 -9.28
CA SER A 40 55.67 20.99 -8.88
C SER A 40 55.28 20.31 -7.55
N SER A 41 55.95 19.20 -7.28
CA SER A 41 56.10 18.55 -5.97
C SER A 41 56.22 19.49 -4.76
N SER A 42 55.62 19.10 -3.63
CA SER A 42 56.35 19.02 -2.36
C SER A 42 55.60 18.19 -1.31
N SER A 43 56.26 17.11 -0.92
CA SER A 43 56.19 16.44 0.36
C SER A 43 56.50 17.41 1.51
N SER A 44 55.73 17.38 2.60
CA SER A 44 56.19 17.82 3.92
C SER A 44 55.50 17.02 5.02
N SER A 45 56.27 16.09 5.58
CA SER A 45 56.09 15.51 6.90
C SER A 45 56.30 16.58 7.98
N SER A 46 55.40 16.68 8.94
CA SER A 46 55.60 17.34 10.24
C SER A 46 54.72 16.60 11.26
N SER A 47 55.29 15.67 12.01
CA SER A 47 55.92 15.87 13.32
C SER A 47 54.89 16.00 14.46
N LEU A 48 54.85 14.93 15.24
CA LEU A 48 54.36 14.80 16.61
C LEU A 48 54.61 16.04 17.46
N VAL A 49 53.53 16.60 18.01
CA VAL A 49 53.54 17.25 19.33
C VAL A 49 52.32 16.75 20.10
N ALA A 50 52.56 15.81 21.01
CA ALA A 50 51.59 15.36 21.99
C ALA A 50 51.40 16.45 23.05
N LEU A 51 50.41 17.31 22.86
CA LEU A 51 49.95 18.23 23.92
C LEU A 51 48.88 17.51 24.75
N ARG A 52 49.30 17.01 25.91
CA ARG A 52 48.42 16.45 26.95
C ARG A 52 47.60 17.61 27.54
N MET A 53 46.44 17.89 26.97
CA MET A 53 45.42 18.72 27.61
C MET A 53 44.58 17.84 28.53
N THR A 54 44.70 18.09 29.84
CA THR A 54 43.78 17.61 30.85
C THR A 54 42.45 18.33 30.66
N THR A 55 41.58 17.78 29.81
CA THR A 55 40.18 18.19 29.71
C THR A 55 39.43 17.58 30.87
N THR A 56 39.15 18.40 31.88
CA THR A 56 38.05 18.15 32.82
C THR A 56 36.76 17.91 32.03
N PRO A 57 36.03 16.81 32.28
CA PRO A 57 34.79 16.53 31.57
C PRO A 57 33.76 17.63 31.90
N PRO A 58 33.03 18.15 30.89
CA PRO A 58 31.94 19.07 31.13
C PRO A 58 30.85 18.38 31.98
N PRO A 59 30.18 19.12 32.90
CA PRO A 59 29.10 18.56 33.70
C PRO A 59 28.00 18.03 32.79
N SER A 60 27.61 16.78 33.01
CA SER A 60 26.53 16.10 32.31
C SER A 60 25.27 16.96 32.33
N PRO A 61 24.56 17.11 31.20
CA PRO A 61 23.28 17.82 31.20
C PRO A 61 22.31 17.12 32.17
N PRO A 62 21.49 17.89 32.91
CA PRO A 62 20.48 17.31 33.80
C PRO A 62 19.54 16.43 32.97
N ASN A 63 19.47 15.15 33.35
CA ASN A 63 18.52 14.18 32.79
C ASN A 63 17.12 14.81 32.71
N SER A 64 16.54 14.85 31.51
CA SER A 64 15.19 15.35 31.25
C SER A 64 14.12 14.35 31.72
N SER A 65 14.11 14.03 33.01
CA SER A 65 13.16 13.13 33.68
C SER A 65 11.72 13.66 33.76
N GLY A 66 11.44 14.84 33.20
CA GLY A 66 10.14 15.50 33.31
C GLY A 66 9.01 14.80 32.54
N THR A 67 9.32 14.05 31.47
CA THR A 67 8.30 13.33 30.69
C THR A 67 7.82 12.07 31.41
N ASP A 68 8.73 11.36 32.08
CA ASP A 68 8.40 10.10 32.75
C ASP A 68 7.55 10.33 34.00
N ASP A 69 7.83 11.43 34.74
CA ASP A 69 6.99 11.86 35.87
C ASP A 69 5.57 12.24 35.44
N HIS A 70 5.40 12.81 34.25
CA HIS A 70 4.08 13.16 33.73
C HIS A 70 3.27 11.93 33.32
N VAL A 71 3.91 10.95 32.66
CA VAL A 71 3.28 9.67 32.31
C VAL A 71 2.90 8.90 33.57
N ALA A 72 3.77 8.86 34.59
CA ALA A 72 3.48 8.21 35.86
C ALA A 72 2.27 8.85 36.58
N LYS A 73 2.16 10.18 36.58
CA LYS A 73 1.00 10.90 37.14
C LYS A 73 -0.29 10.62 36.38
N LEU A 74 -0.24 10.55 35.04
CA LEU A 74 -1.41 10.18 34.23
C LEU A 74 -1.87 8.75 34.48
N LEU A 75 -0.94 7.80 34.58
CA LEU A 75 -1.26 6.41 34.91
C LEU A 75 -1.86 6.26 36.31
N ALA A 76 -1.31 6.99 37.31
CA ALA A 76 -1.87 7.00 38.66
C ALA A 76 -3.30 7.58 38.69
N ARG A 77 -3.55 8.68 37.96
CA ARG A 77 -4.88 9.28 37.85
C ARG A 77 -5.88 8.37 37.13
N ALA A 78 -5.45 7.69 36.07
CA ALA A 78 -6.27 6.71 35.37
C ALA A 78 -6.62 5.52 36.27
N ARG A 79 -5.69 5.08 37.13
CA ARG A 79 -5.95 4.02 38.13
C ARG A 79 -6.98 4.47 39.18
N ALA A 80 -6.83 5.67 39.72
CA ALA A 80 -7.77 6.23 40.68
C ALA A 80 -9.20 6.35 40.11
N LEU A 81 -9.35 6.80 38.85
CA LEU A 81 -10.65 6.86 38.19
C LEU A 81 -11.28 5.46 37.98
N ARG A 82 -10.47 4.43 37.74
CA ARG A 82 -10.95 3.04 37.64
C ARG A 82 -11.39 2.49 39.00
N GLU A 83 -10.65 2.78 40.05
CA GLU A 83 -11.01 2.43 41.43
C GLU A 83 -12.33 3.08 41.85
N GLU A 84 -12.53 4.35 41.52
CA GLU A 84 -13.78 5.08 41.80
C GLU A 84 -14.96 4.51 41.01
N ALA A 85 -14.77 4.19 39.72
CA ALA A 85 -15.79 3.55 38.89
C ALA A 85 -16.16 2.14 39.37
N ALA A 86 -15.17 1.37 39.84
CA ALA A 86 -15.38 0.05 40.44
C ALA A 86 -16.21 0.16 41.74
N LEU A 87 -15.87 1.11 42.61
CA LEU A 87 -16.64 1.41 43.81
C LEU A 87 -18.08 1.81 43.52
N LEU A 88 -18.32 2.66 42.52
CA LEU A 88 -19.67 3.10 42.14
C LEU A 88 -20.52 1.97 41.54
N SER A 89 -19.90 1.03 40.83
CA SER A 89 -20.60 -0.11 40.22
C SER A 89 -20.78 -1.31 41.18
N GLY A 90 -20.15 -1.28 42.35
CA GLY A 90 -20.19 -2.37 43.32
C GLY A 90 -19.48 -3.64 42.86
N ARG A 91 -18.59 -3.54 41.86
CA ARG A 91 -17.81 -4.64 41.28
C ARG A 91 -16.33 -4.46 41.59
N THR A 92 -15.59 -5.55 41.65
CA THR A 92 -14.11 -5.47 41.76
C THR A 92 -13.49 -5.06 40.43
N ILE A 93 -12.28 -4.49 40.46
CA ILE A 93 -11.56 -4.09 39.23
C ILE A 93 -11.31 -5.31 38.33
N GLU A 94 -10.97 -6.45 38.92
CA GLU A 94 -10.74 -7.70 38.20
C GLU A 94 -12.01 -8.19 37.49
N GLU A 95 -13.18 -8.08 38.12
CA GLU A 95 -14.46 -8.41 37.48
C GLU A 95 -14.77 -7.46 36.32
N MET A 96 -14.50 -6.16 36.46
CA MET A 96 -14.73 -5.18 35.40
C MET A 96 -13.80 -5.39 34.20
N GLU A 97 -12.52 -5.70 34.44
CA GLU A 97 -11.57 -6.00 33.36
C GLU A 97 -11.94 -7.32 32.66
N ALA A 98 -12.32 -8.36 33.42
CA ALA A 98 -12.76 -9.64 32.85
C ALA A 98 -14.07 -9.51 32.05
N GLU A 99 -15.01 -8.69 32.51
CA GLU A 99 -16.25 -8.40 31.79
C GLU A 99 -15.97 -7.64 30.49
N ARG A 100 -15.10 -6.63 30.53
CA ARG A 100 -14.69 -5.87 29.33
C ARG A 100 -13.99 -6.76 28.31
N GLU A 101 -13.17 -7.70 28.76
CA GLU A 101 -12.50 -8.67 27.87
C GLU A 101 -13.52 -9.63 27.23
N ARG A 102 -14.47 -10.17 28.01
CA ARG A 102 -15.57 -11.00 27.49
C ARG A 102 -16.45 -10.24 26.50
N GLU A 103 -16.78 -8.98 26.79
CA GLU A 103 -17.57 -8.13 25.90
C GLU A 103 -16.84 -7.90 24.57
N ARG A 104 -15.52 -7.60 24.63
CA ARG A 104 -14.69 -7.45 23.43
C ARG A 104 -14.63 -8.73 22.60
N ASP A 105 -14.54 -9.89 23.23
CA ASP A 105 -14.50 -11.18 22.53
C ASP A 105 -15.86 -11.55 21.93
N LEU A 106 -16.97 -11.31 22.64
CA LEU A 106 -18.33 -11.45 22.13
C LEU A 106 -18.59 -10.53 20.94
N GLU A 107 -18.15 -9.28 21.01
CA GLU A 107 -18.28 -8.32 19.91
C GLU A 107 -17.45 -8.76 18.69
N ARG A 108 -16.23 -9.25 18.90
CA ARG A 108 -15.39 -9.83 17.85
C ARG A 108 -16.06 -11.05 17.21
N GLU A 109 -16.67 -11.94 17.99
CA GLU A 109 -17.39 -13.10 17.47
C GLU A 109 -18.64 -12.69 16.68
N ARG A 110 -19.44 -11.76 17.22
CA ARG A 110 -20.64 -11.25 16.56
C ARG A 110 -20.30 -10.61 15.22
N ARG A 111 -19.24 -9.79 15.20
CA ARG A 111 -18.71 -9.15 13.99
C ARG A 111 -18.27 -10.19 12.95
N GLY A 112 -17.57 -11.23 13.38
CA GLY A 112 -17.16 -12.34 12.51
C GLY A 112 -18.35 -13.13 11.93
N ARG A 113 -19.44 -13.30 12.68
CA ARG A 113 -20.67 -13.94 12.18
C ARG A 113 -21.38 -13.07 11.15
N THR A 114 -21.55 -11.77 11.42
CA THR A 114 -22.19 -10.85 10.47
C THR A 114 -21.41 -10.73 9.18
N ALA A 115 -20.08 -10.66 9.24
CA ALA A 115 -19.22 -10.63 8.06
C ALA A 115 -19.41 -11.88 7.18
N ARG A 116 -19.51 -13.07 7.79
CA ARG A 116 -19.76 -14.32 7.05
C ARG A 116 -21.13 -14.34 6.38
N THR A 117 -22.18 -13.86 7.04
CA THR A 117 -23.51 -13.77 6.44
C THR A 117 -23.57 -12.73 5.34
N ASP A 118 -22.90 -11.59 5.48
CA ASP A 118 -22.93 -10.52 4.48
C ASP A 118 -22.15 -10.92 3.21
N ILE A 119 -21.06 -11.68 3.36
CA ILE A 119 -20.38 -12.31 2.21
C ILE A 119 -21.31 -13.31 1.50
N ALA A 120 -22.06 -14.12 2.25
CA ALA A 120 -22.99 -15.08 1.66
C ALA A 120 -24.20 -14.41 0.97
N VAL A 121 -24.71 -13.31 1.53
CA VAL A 121 -25.87 -12.57 1.00
C VAL A 121 -25.47 -11.67 -0.18
N GLY A 122 -24.29 -11.04 -0.14
CA GLY A 122 -23.74 -10.26 -1.26
C GLY A 122 -23.52 -11.12 -2.51
N VAL A 123 -23.09 -12.38 -2.34
CA VAL A 123 -22.98 -13.35 -3.45
C VAL A 123 -24.35 -13.74 -4.02
N SER A 124 -25.45 -13.55 -3.28
CA SER A 124 -26.80 -13.93 -3.71
C SER A 124 -27.59 -12.81 -4.39
N MET A 125 -27.33 -11.52 -4.07
CA MET A 125 -28.10 -10.41 -4.65
C MET A 125 -27.63 -9.99 -6.05
N ASP A 126 -26.41 -10.35 -6.46
CA ASP A 126 -25.89 -9.98 -7.79
C ASP A 126 -26.25 -10.98 -8.91
N ARG A 127 -27.06 -12.01 -8.60
CA ARG A 127 -27.56 -12.98 -9.60
C ARG A 127 -28.78 -12.48 -10.40
N GLY A 128 -29.22 -11.24 -10.18
CA GLY A 128 -30.47 -10.71 -10.74
C GLY A 128 -30.37 -9.94 -12.06
N VAL A 129 -29.19 -9.49 -12.49
CA VAL A 129 -29.06 -8.69 -13.72
C VAL A 129 -28.29 -9.49 -14.78
N GLY A 130 -29.03 -10.39 -15.42
CA GLY A 130 -28.58 -11.11 -16.61
C GLY A 130 -28.29 -10.14 -17.75
N GLY A 131 -27.01 -9.86 -17.99
CA GLY A 131 -26.51 -9.15 -19.15
C GLY A 131 -25.07 -9.57 -19.42
N GLY A 132 -24.89 -10.67 -20.17
CA GLY A 132 -23.59 -11.21 -20.52
C GLY A 132 -22.73 -10.17 -21.25
N GLY A 133 -21.67 -9.71 -20.59
CA GLY A 133 -20.72 -8.76 -21.18
C GLY A 133 -19.69 -8.31 -20.16
N GLY A 134 -18.70 -9.14 -19.85
CA GLY A 134 -17.46 -8.71 -19.20
C GLY A 134 -17.59 -8.10 -17.80
N GLY A 135 -18.59 -8.48 -17.00
CA GLY A 135 -18.72 -8.02 -15.61
C GLY A 135 -17.49 -8.39 -14.80
N GLY A 136 -16.64 -7.39 -14.53
CA GLY A 136 -15.43 -7.57 -13.73
C GLY A 136 -15.76 -8.11 -12.34
N ILE A 137 -14.85 -8.92 -11.78
CA ILE A 137 -14.98 -9.41 -10.40
C ILE A 137 -14.96 -8.20 -9.45
N ILE A 138 -16.04 -8.02 -8.68
CA ILE A 138 -16.12 -7.00 -7.63
C ILE A 138 -15.20 -7.43 -6.49
N VAL A 139 -14.22 -6.59 -6.16
CA VAL A 139 -13.24 -6.86 -5.11
C VAL A 139 -13.76 -6.28 -3.79
N PRO A 140 -14.08 -7.09 -2.77
CA PRO A 140 -14.70 -6.59 -1.54
C PRO A 140 -13.79 -5.62 -0.78
N VAL A 141 -14.39 -4.62 -0.14
CA VAL A 141 -13.67 -3.70 0.75
C VAL A 141 -13.21 -4.48 1.98
N PRO A 142 -11.90 -4.45 2.34
CA PRO A 142 -11.44 -5.13 3.55
C PRO A 142 -12.05 -4.50 4.80
N GLU A 143 -12.44 -5.29 5.79
CA GLU A 143 -13.09 -4.77 7.01
C GLU A 143 -12.08 -4.24 8.04
N ASP A 144 -10.89 -4.86 8.09
CA ASP A 144 -9.84 -4.62 9.06
C ASP A 144 -8.44 -4.65 8.42
N ALA A 145 -7.42 -4.30 9.22
CA ALA A 145 -6.01 -4.32 8.83
C ALA A 145 -5.54 -5.70 8.31
N ALA A 146 -6.01 -6.80 8.92
CA ALA A 146 -5.58 -8.14 8.55
C ALA A 146 -6.16 -8.58 7.19
N ALA A 147 -7.43 -8.27 6.92
CA ALA A 147 -8.10 -8.49 5.64
C ALA A 147 -7.45 -7.67 4.54
N GLN A 148 -7.12 -6.41 4.82
CA GLN A 148 -6.38 -5.55 3.91
C GLN A 148 -5.00 -6.15 3.57
N VAL A 149 -4.25 -6.61 4.57
CA VAL A 149 -2.94 -7.25 4.38
C VAL A 149 -3.05 -8.51 3.50
N ARG A 150 -4.01 -9.41 3.76
CA ARG A 150 -4.22 -10.61 2.94
C ARG A 150 -4.58 -10.28 1.50
N GLN A 151 -5.44 -9.28 1.31
CA GLN A 151 -5.85 -8.83 -0.02
C GLN A 151 -4.69 -8.18 -0.79
N ALA A 152 -3.87 -7.37 -0.11
CA ALA A 152 -2.67 -6.76 -0.67
C ALA A 152 -1.63 -7.83 -1.06
N ALA A 153 -1.33 -8.78 -0.16
CA ALA A 153 -0.42 -9.88 -0.42
C ALA A 153 -0.85 -10.70 -1.65
N SER A 154 -2.14 -11.04 -1.74
CA SER A 154 -2.70 -11.75 -2.90
C SER A 154 -2.56 -10.97 -4.21
N ALA A 155 -2.74 -9.64 -4.18
CA ALA A 155 -2.56 -8.79 -5.35
C ALA A 155 -1.09 -8.73 -5.80
N ILE A 156 -0.17 -8.58 -4.84
CA ILE A 156 1.27 -8.53 -5.06
C ILE A 156 1.79 -9.85 -5.63
N GLU A 157 1.34 -10.98 -5.09
CA GLU A 157 1.72 -12.32 -5.56
C GLU A 157 1.25 -12.58 -6.99
N ARG A 158 0.00 -12.19 -7.33
CA ARG A 158 -0.50 -12.29 -8.70
C ARG A 158 0.32 -11.43 -9.66
N ALA A 159 0.58 -10.17 -9.30
CA ALA A 159 1.42 -9.28 -10.10
C ALA A 159 2.86 -9.82 -10.28
N TYR A 160 3.44 -10.38 -9.21
CA TYR A 160 4.78 -10.97 -9.27
C TYR A 160 4.80 -12.24 -10.15
N ALA A 161 3.76 -13.07 -10.09
CA ALA A 161 3.61 -14.23 -10.97
C ALA A 161 3.54 -13.84 -12.45
N ASP A 162 3.01 -12.65 -12.74
CA ASP A 162 2.96 -12.05 -14.08
C ASP A 162 4.26 -11.30 -14.46
N GLY A 163 5.31 -11.38 -13.63
CA GLY A 163 6.63 -10.83 -13.89
C GLY A 163 6.87 -9.41 -13.37
N MET A 164 5.94 -8.83 -12.61
CA MET A 164 6.08 -7.49 -12.04
C MET A 164 6.93 -7.53 -10.76
N THR A 165 8.22 -7.21 -10.87
CA THR A 165 9.17 -7.27 -9.75
C THR A 165 9.37 -5.93 -9.03
N ARG A 166 8.83 -4.84 -9.58
CA ARG A 166 8.82 -3.50 -8.99
C ARG A 166 7.38 -3.06 -8.81
N GLN A 167 6.96 -2.87 -7.57
CA GLN A 167 5.55 -2.61 -7.27
C GLN A 167 5.40 -1.49 -6.25
N THR A 168 4.31 -0.72 -6.38
CA THR A 168 3.87 0.29 -5.43
C THR A 168 2.61 -0.20 -4.70
N VAL A 169 2.61 -0.11 -3.38
CA VAL A 169 1.51 -0.55 -2.52
C VAL A 169 1.08 0.61 -1.64
N ARG A 170 -0.21 1.01 -1.72
CA ARG A 170 -0.79 2.05 -0.87
C ARG A 170 -1.81 1.45 0.10
N LEU A 171 -1.39 1.22 1.33
CA LEU A 171 -2.23 0.74 2.41
C LEU A 171 -3.00 1.90 3.03
N ALA A 172 -4.30 1.73 3.29
CA ALA A 172 -4.98 2.57 4.27
C ALA A 172 -4.32 2.33 5.64
N LEU A 173 -3.94 3.42 6.30
CA LEU A 173 -3.20 3.40 7.55
C LEU A 173 -4.19 3.25 8.70
N LEU A 174 -4.56 2.00 8.96
CA LEU A 174 -5.38 1.61 10.09
C LEU A 174 -4.49 1.29 11.29
N ALA A 175 -4.97 1.63 12.49
CA ALA A 175 -4.47 0.98 13.70
C ALA A 175 -4.73 -0.54 13.60
N MET A 176 -3.96 -1.35 14.33
CA MET A 176 -4.06 -2.82 14.27
C MET A 176 -5.46 -3.36 14.60
N ASP A 177 -6.21 -2.63 15.43
CA ASP A 177 -7.59 -2.92 15.84
C ASP A 177 -8.63 -2.00 15.18
N GLY A 178 -8.18 -1.08 14.30
CA GLY A 178 -9.06 -0.16 13.58
C GLY A 178 -9.79 -0.83 12.42
N SER A 179 -10.95 -0.27 12.06
CA SER A 179 -11.75 -0.71 10.92
C SER A 179 -11.70 0.27 9.76
N MET A 180 -11.91 -0.22 8.53
CA MET A 180 -12.06 0.64 7.34
C MET A 180 -13.26 1.58 7.41
N SER A 181 -14.30 1.23 8.16
CA SER A 181 -15.52 2.04 8.31
C SER A 181 -15.38 3.21 9.30
N ASP A 182 -14.38 3.15 10.18
CA ASP A 182 -14.16 4.16 11.20
C ASP A 182 -13.85 5.50 10.54
N GLU A 183 -13.99 6.62 11.26
CA GLU A 183 -13.65 7.92 10.71
C GLU A 183 -12.18 7.95 10.25
N ILE A 184 -11.87 8.84 9.30
CA ILE A 184 -10.50 8.94 8.79
C ILE A 184 -9.60 9.29 9.98
N ASN A 185 -8.69 8.38 10.34
CA ASN A 185 -7.79 8.56 11.47
C ASN A 185 -6.91 9.78 11.22
N GLU A 186 -7.13 10.83 11.98
CA GLU A 186 -6.18 11.93 12.10
C GLU A 186 -5.03 11.47 13.01
N TRP A 187 -3.80 11.55 12.52
CA TRP A 187 -2.60 11.19 13.28
C TRP A 187 -2.01 12.47 13.91
N PRO A 188 -2.33 12.81 15.17
CA PRO A 188 -1.94 14.10 15.76
C PRO A 188 -0.41 14.27 15.85
N GLY A 189 0.33 13.17 15.97
CA GLY A 189 1.80 13.14 15.95
C GLY A 189 2.41 13.08 14.53
N GLY A 190 1.61 13.35 13.49
CA GLY A 190 2.06 13.41 12.10
C GLY A 190 2.61 12.09 11.57
N SER A 191 3.54 12.19 10.61
CA SER A 191 4.10 11.03 9.91
C SER A 191 4.83 10.05 10.82
N ARG A 192 5.47 10.55 11.89
CA ARG A 192 6.21 9.72 12.84
C ARG A 192 5.27 8.82 13.64
N GLN A 193 4.15 9.35 14.14
CA GLN A 193 3.15 8.54 14.83
C GLN A 193 2.49 7.57 13.85
N MET A 194 2.11 8.05 12.67
CA MET A 194 1.52 7.27 11.59
C MET A 194 2.40 6.06 11.20
N TYR A 195 3.72 6.23 11.11
CA TYR A 195 4.65 5.14 10.88
C TYR A 195 4.71 4.15 12.04
N ARG A 196 4.88 4.66 13.27
CA ARG A 196 5.03 3.82 14.45
C ARG A 196 3.79 2.95 14.70
N GLU A 197 2.60 3.53 14.57
CA GLU A 197 1.34 2.92 14.99
C GLU A 197 0.65 2.13 13.88
N ALA A 198 0.79 2.54 12.62
CA ALA A 198 0.15 1.86 11.49
C ALA A 198 1.16 1.36 10.45
N GLY A 199 1.98 2.24 9.88
CA GLY A 199 2.71 1.88 8.66
C GLY A 199 3.78 0.80 8.86
N ARG A 200 4.56 0.83 9.95
CA ARG A 200 5.51 -0.23 10.29
C ARG A 200 4.82 -1.57 10.54
N PRO A 201 3.87 -1.70 11.51
CA PRO A 201 3.27 -2.98 11.79
C PRO A 201 2.48 -3.54 10.59
N LEU A 202 1.78 -2.70 9.82
CA LEU A 202 1.09 -3.15 8.59
C LEU A 202 2.08 -3.67 7.54
N SER A 203 3.22 -2.99 7.35
CA SER A 203 4.23 -3.41 6.38
C SER A 203 4.94 -4.70 6.82
N GLU A 204 5.24 -4.86 8.11
CA GLU A 204 5.79 -6.11 8.65
C GLU A 204 4.79 -7.27 8.49
N MET A 205 3.51 -7.04 8.78
CA MET A 205 2.45 -8.05 8.55
C MET A 205 2.31 -8.41 7.07
N LEU A 206 2.34 -7.41 6.19
CA LEU A 206 2.30 -7.62 4.74
C LEU A 206 3.46 -8.50 4.27
N LEU A 207 4.67 -8.19 4.69
CA LEU A 207 5.87 -8.95 4.31
C LEU A 207 5.89 -10.36 4.92
N ARG A 208 5.25 -10.57 6.08
CA ARG A 208 5.01 -11.91 6.64
C ARG A 208 3.97 -12.71 5.88
N GLU A 209 3.07 -12.06 5.13
CA GLU A 209 2.01 -12.72 4.37
C GLU A 209 2.46 -13.05 2.94
N ILE A 210 3.26 -12.19 2.31
CA ILE A 210 3.73 -12.39 0.92
C ILE A 210 4.58 -13.67 0.78
N ARG A 211 4.28 -14.44 -0.26
CA ARG A 211 5.00 -15.64 -0.69
C ARG A 211 5.45 -15.46 -2.15
N ALA A 212 6.44 -14.61 -2.36
CA ALA A 212 7.07 -14.45 -3.66
C ALA A 212 7.94 -15.68 -3.96
N TYR A 213 7.40 -16.66 -4.68
CA TYR A 213 8.20 -17.75 -5.22
C TYR A 213 8.73 -17.31 -6.57
N ALA A 214 10.04 -17.08 -6.66
CA ALA A 214 10.69 -17.01 -7.96
C ALA A 214 10.34 -18.29 -8.71
N LYS A 215 9.83 -18.15 -9.94
CA LYS A 215 9.52 -19.27 -10.82
C LYS A 215 10.81 -20.07 -10.95
N VAL A 216 10.90 -21.22 -10.28
CA VAL A 216 12.05 -22.10 -10.43
C VAL A 216 12.07 -22.46 -11.90
N ASP A 217 13.05 -21.97 -12.64
CA ASP A 217 13.18 -22.17 -14.07
C ASP A 217 13.15 -23.67 -14.36
N SER A 218 11.96 -24.17 -14.68
CA SER A 218 11.71 -25.58 -14.96
C SER A 218 12.42 -26.04 -16.22
N SER A 219 13.11 -25.14 -16.93
CA SER A 219 13.90 -25.38 -18.12
C SER A 219 15.19 -26.16 -17.89
N THR A 220 15.65 -26.36 -16.65
CA THR A 220 16.94 -27.05 -16.40
C THR A 220 16.81 -28.56 -16.15
N SER A 221 15.60 -29.14 -16.23
CA SER A 221 15.38 -30.58 -15.94
C SER A 221 15.02 -31.46 -17.14
N SER A 222 15.01 -30.94 -18.38
CA SER A 222 14.58 -31.67 -19.58
C SER A 222 15.70 -32.41 -20.35
N SER A 223 16.87 -32.65 -19.76
CA SER A 223 18.00 -33.29 -20.47
C SER A 223 18.63 -34.48 -19.72
N SER A 224 17.85 -35.51 -19.34
CA SER A 224 18.35 -36.91 -19.21
C SER A 224 17.28 -37.90 -18.73
N SER A 225 16.51 -38.47 -19.65
CA SER A 225 15.99 -39.84 -19.49
C SER A 225 15.46 -40.34 -20.82
N SER A 226 16.39 -40.82 -21.62
CA SER A 226 16.13 -41.72 -22.73
C SER A 226 15.55 -43.05 -22.20
N ALA A 227 14.43 -43.44 -22.79
CA ALA A 227 13.98 -44.81 -23.07
C ALA A 227 13.99 -45.83 -21.91
N ASP A 228 12.79 -46.16 -21.40
CA ASP A 228 12.26 -47.51 -21.61
C ASP A 228 10.74 -47.56 -21.44
N ALA A 229 10.11 -48.28 -22.37
CA ALA A 229 8.68 -48.37 -22.59
C ALA A 229 8.07 -49.56 -21.84
N SER A 230 6.91 -49.36 -21.19
CA SER A 230 5.68 -50.15 -21.41
C SER A 230 4.64 -49.96 -20.30
N SER A 231 3.40 -49.77 -20.74
CA SER A 231 2.12 -50.17 -20.12
C SER A 231 1.96 -50.04 -18.60
N ASN A 232 1.01 -49.19 -18.15
CA ASN A 232 -0.37 -49.65 -18.15
C ASN A 232 -1.37 -48.50 -17.92
N ASN A 233 -2.44 -48.60 -18.69
CA ASN A 233 -3.60 -47.74 -18.71
C ASN A 233 -4.41 -47.96 -17.42
N ASN A 234 -4.60 -46.94 -16.58
CA ASN A 234 -5.75 -46.92 -15.67
C ASN A 234 -6.16 -45.48 -15.33
N ASN A 235 -7.35 -45.13 -15.83
CA ASN A 235 -8.17 -44.00 -15.43
C ASN A 235 -8.24 -43.89 -13.90
N ASN A 236 -7.57 -42.90 -13.33
CA ASN A 236 -7.93 -42.39 -12.01
C ASN A 236 -7.95 -40.87 -12.07
N ASN A 237 -9.16 -40.37 -12.35
CA ASN A 237 -9.54 -38.97 -12.37
C ASN A 237 -9.66 -38.43 -10.92
N ASN A 238 -8.59 -38.58 -10.12
CA ASN A 238 -8.56 -38.12 -8.73
C ASN A 238 -7.70 -36.87 -8.63
N ASN A 239 -8.39 -35.71 -8.61
CA ASN A 239 -8.14 -34.55 -7.75
C ASN A 239 -6.74 -34.44 -7.13
N ASN A 240 -5.69 -34.35 -7.95
CA ASN A 240 -4.31 -34.14 -7.52
C ASN A 240 -4.01 -32.66 -7.20
N ASN A 241 -4.99 -31.94 -6.64
CA ASN A 241 -4.88 -30.52 -6.31
C ASN A 241 -4.30 -30.22 -4.91
N ASN A 242 -3.97 -31.23 -4.09
CA ASN A 242 -3.96 -31.03 -2.63
C ASN A 242 -2.66 -31.25 -1.84
N ASN A 243 -1.49 -31.51 -2.41
CA ASN A 243 -0.29 -31.76 -1.57
C ASN A 243 0.96 -30.90 -1.84
N ASN A 244 0.87 -29.85 -2.66
CA ASN A 244 1.92 -28.81 -2.68
C ASN A 244 1.73 -27.74 -1.59
N ASN A 245 0.97 -28.06 -0.55
CA ASN A 245 1.06 -27.40 0.76
C ASN A 245 2.29 -27.92 1.53
N SER A 246 3.42 -28.14 0.84
CA SER A 246 4.71 -28.29 1.50
C SER A 246 4.84 -27.13 2.47
N VAL A 247 5.00 -27.48 3.75
CA VAL A 247 4.91 -26.60 4.92
C VAL A 247 5.55 -25.26 4.61
N ARG A 248 4.72 -24.26 4.29
CA ARG A 248 5.17 -22.93 3.91
C ARG A 248 5.60 -22.21 5.17
N THR A 249 6.87 -22.37 5.55
CA THR A 249 7.43 -21.62 6.66
C THR A 249 7.32 -20.12 6.36
N PRO A 250 6.72 -19.33 7.26
CA PRO A 250 6.61 -17.89 7.08
C PRO A 250 8.01 -17.27 6.98
N PRO A 251 8.20 -16.22 6.16
CA PRO A 251 9.50 -15.57 6.03
C PRO A 251 9.88 -14.86 7.33
N VAL A 252 11.19 -14.77 7.57
CA VAL A 252 11.72 -14.03 8.71
C VAL A 252 11.78 -12.56 8.31
N VAL A 253 11.03 -11.71 9.01
CA VAL A 253 10.95 -10.28 8.72
C VAL A 253 11.85 -9.48 9.66
N SER A 254 12.66 -8.61 9.07
CA SER A 254 13.53 -7.67 9.78
C SER A 254 13.29 -6.25 9.24
N ALA A 255 13.36 -5.26 10.13
CA ALA A 255 13.15 -3.85 9.79
C ALA A 255 14.38 -3.03 10.20
N ARG A 256 14.82 -2.14 9.31
CA ARG A 256 15.90 -1.19 9.54
C ARG A 256 15.38 0.20 9.19
N ASP A 257 15.27 1.06 10.19
CA ASP A 257 14.95 2.46 9.97
C ASP A 257 16.09 3.11 9.16
N ILE A 258 15.74 3.80 8.08
CA ILE A 258 16.70 4.52 7.21
C ILE A 258 16.90 5.92 7.79
N TRP A 259 15.79 6.51 8.24
CA TRP A 259 15.71 7.84 8.77
C TRP A 259 14.73 7.88 9.93
N ASP A 260 15.24 8.38 11.05
CA ASP A 260 14.52 8.53 12.30
C ASP A 260 13.52 9.70 12.28
N PHE A 261 13.75 10.69 11.41
CA PHE A 261 12.98 11.93 11.41
C PHE A 261 11.56 11.79 10.86
N ASP A 262 11.37 11.11 9.72
CA ASP A 262 10.08 11.07 9.01
C ASP A 262 9.32 9.76 9.12
N GLY A 263 9.94 8.72 9.72
CA GLY A 263 9.34 7.40 9.87
C GLY A 263 9.52 6.51 8.65
N SER A 264 10.70 6.52 8.03
CA SER A 264 11.00 5.69 6.86
C SER A 264 11.90 4.51 7.19
N ALA A 265 11.62 3.35 6.61
CA ALA A 265 12.39 2.13 6.85
C ALA A 265 12.52 1.22 5.63
N VAL A 266 13.58 0.41 5.64
CA VAL A 266 13.66 -0.79 4.80
C VAL A 266 13.22 -1.98 5.63
N ILE A 267 12.24 -2.73 5.13
CA ILE A 267 11.83 -4.00 5.70
C ILE A 267 12.23 -5.11 4.73
N THR A 268 12.88 -6.15 5.25
CA THR A 268 13.33 -7.32 4.49
C THR A 268 12.66 -8.57 5.02
N ALA A 269 11.95 -9.28 4.16
CA ALA A 269 11.44 -10.62 4.42
C ALA A 269 12.40 -11.64 3.77
N SER A 270 13.07 -12.43 4.61
CA SER A 270 13.98 -13.48 4.14
C SER A 270 13.20 -14.78 3.97
N ALA A 271 13.20 -15.33 2.76
CA ALA A 271 12.48 -16.57 2.47
C ALA A 271 13.27 -17.79 2.95
N ALA A 272 12.57 -18.80 3.46
CA ALA A 272 13.20 -20.05 3.93
C ALA A 272 13.87 -20.84 2.79
N LEU A 273 13.43 -20.65 1.54
CA LEU A 273 13.92 -21.36 0.36
C LEU A 273 15.14 -20.68 -0.31
N GLY A 274 15.68 -19.61 0.30
CA GLY A 274 16.86 -18.91 -0.18
C GLY A 274 16.59 -17.52 -0.74
N PRO A 275 17.64 -16.82 -1.19
CA PRO A 275 17.62 -15.37 -1.41
C PRO A 275 16.76 -14.94 -2.60
N HIS A 276 16.40 -15.85 -3.50
CA HIS A 276 15.52 -15.58 -4.64
C HIS A 276 14.07 -15.28 -4.23
N GLY A 277 13.64 -15.80 -3.08
CA GLY A 277 12.31 -15.49 -2.51
C GLY A 277 12.32 -14.29 -1.56
N ASP A 278 13.47 -13.63 -1.37
CA ASP A 278 13.54 -12.48 -0.48
C ASP A 278 12.77 -11.31 -1.06
N VAL A 279 11.98 -10.65 -0.21
CA VAL A 279 11.22 -9.45 -0.54
C VAL A 279 11.78 -8.29 0.24
N ARG A 280 12.05 -7.17 -0.43
CA ARG A 280 12.39 -5.90 0.23
C ARG A 280 11.31 -4.88 0.01
N ALA A 281 11.08 -4.05 1.02
CA ALA A 281 10.14 -2.95 0.96
C ALA A 281 10.76 -1.67 1.52
N VAL A 282 10.60 -0.56 0.81
CA VAL A 282 10.89 0.78 1.31
C VAL A 282 9.56 1.40 1.75
N VAL A 283 9.44 1.67 3.04
CA VAL A 283 8.20 2.16 3.67
C VAL A 283 8.29 3.67 3.85
N PHE A 284 7.24 4.38 3.44
CA PHE A 284 7.12 5.84 3.46
C PHE A 284 8.25 6.63 2.80
N PRO A 285 8.78 6.21 1.63
CA PRO A 285 9.76 7.05 0.98
C PRO A 285 9.15 8.42 0.62
N ASN A 286 9.96 9.48 0.76
CA ASN A 286 9.56 10.87 0.51
C ASN A 286 10.28 11.46 -0.73
N THR A 287 9.88 12.66 -1.18
CA THR A 287 10.39 13.34 -2.39
C THR A 287 11.81 13.92 -2.24
N ASP A 288 12.58 13.47 -1.25
CA ASP A 288 13.98 13.89 -1.09
C ASP A 288 14.90 13.13 -2.07
N MET A 289 15.92 13.82 -2.58
CA MET A 289 16.98 13.23 -3.39
C MET A 289 17.70 12.07 -2.71
N ARG A 290 17.79 12.07 -1.38
CA ARG A 290 18.42 10.94 -0.66
C ARG A 290 17.58 9.67 -0.77
N TYR A 291 16.24 9.74 -0.68
CA TYR A 291 15.38 8.57 -0.92
C TYR A 291 15.57 7.98 -2.31
N LEU A 292 15.76 8.82 -3.33
CA LEU A 292 16.05 8.33 -4.69
C LEU A 292 17.36 7.53 -4.74
N ARG A 293 18.41 7.98 -4.05
CA ARG A 293 19.68 7.25 -3.97
C ARG A 293 19.53 5.92 -3.23
N ASP A 294 18.78 5.93 -2.13
CA ASP A 294 18.55 4.73 -1.32
C ASP A 294 17.70 3.72 -2.11
N ILE A 295 16.63 4.15 -2.80
CA ILE A 295 15.81 3.29 -3.67
C ILE A 295 16.62 2.73 -4.83
N GLU A 296 17.45 3.54 -5.49
CA GLU A 296 18.34 3.11 -6.58
C GLU A 296 19.34 2.06 -6.09
N SER A 297 20.01 2.31 -4.96
CA SER A 297 20.95 1.36 -4.34
C SER A 297 20.26 0.05 -3.97
N ILE A 298 19.10 0.12 -3.32
CA ILE A 298 18.34 -1.08 -2.90
C ILE A 298 17.84 -1.83 -4.13
N SER A 299 17.38 -1.15 -5.18
CA SER A 299 16.95 -1.80 -6.43
C SER A 299 18.10 -2.54 -7.11
N ASN A 300 19.30 -1.95 -7.12
CA ASN A 300 20.51 -2.58 -7.65
C ASN A 300 20.92 -3.80 -6.82
N ASP A 301 20.87 -3.69 -5.49
CA ASP A 301 21.16 -4.79 -4.57
C ASP A 301 20.17 -5.95 -4.71
N VAL A 302 18.89 -5.62 -4.86
CA VAL A 302 17.80 -6.60 -5.04
C VAL A 302 17.94 -7.27 -6.41
N GLY A 303 18.33 -6.54 -7.45
CA GLY A 303 18.43 -7.06 -8.80
C GLY A 303 17.04 -7.21 -9.47
N PRO A 304 17.00 -7.53 -10.77
CA PRO A 304 15.76 -7.45 -11.56
C PRO A 304 14.72 -8.52 -11.20
N ASP A 305 15.16 -9.70 -10.75
CA ASP A 305 14.29 -10.88 -10.59
C ASP A 305 13.57 -10.94 -9.24
N ARG A 306 14.05 -10.18 -8.26
CA ARG A 306 13.52 -10.17 -6.89
C ARG A 306 12.56 -9.01 -6.67
N LEU A 307 11.58 -9.24 -5.80
CA LEU A 307 10.51 -8.31 -5.53
C LEU A 307 10.99 -7.14 -4.65
N LEU A 308 10.83 -5.92 -5.15
CA LEU A 308 11.02 -4.68 -4.41
C LEU A 308 9.73 -3.86 -4.39
N LEU A 309 9.28 -3.53 -3.19
CA LEU A 309 8.05 -2.78 -2.94
C LEU A 309 8.34 -1.34 -2.49
N LEU A 310 7.56 -0.38 -2.98
CA LEU A 310 7.41 0.93 -2.37
C LEU A 310 6.08 0.96 -1.63
N VAL A 311 6.13 1.01 -0.29
CA VAL A 311 4.94 0.96 0.55
C VAL A 311 4.62 2.37 1.05
N ASN A 312 3.43 2.85 0.71
CA ASN A 312 2.92 4.18 1.05
C ASN A 312 3.88 5.32 0.68
N PRO A 313 4.36 5.44 -0.57
CA PRO A 313 5.12 6.61 -0.98
C PRO A 313 4.29 7.89 -0.79
N PHE A 314 4.95 8.99 -0.40
CA PHE A 314 4.28 10.30 -0.23
C PHE A 314 3.94 11.01 -1.55
N TRP A 315 4.30 10.42 -2.69
CA TRP A 315 3.98 10.94 -4.02
C TRP A 315 3.00 10.02 -4.74
N ARG A 316 2.22 10.60 -5.66
CA ARG A 316 1.32 9.85 -6.53
C ARG A 316 1.89 9.66 -7.92
N ASP A 317 2.43 10.74 -8.47
CA ASP A 317 2.94 10.85 -9.84
C ASP A 317 4.20 11.74 -9.86
N VAL A 318 4.76 11.94 -11.05
CA VAL A 318 5.92 12.82 -11.25
C VAL A 318 5.58 14.28 -10.94
N GLU A 319 4.30 14.66 -10.97
CA GLU A 319 3.85 16.03 -10.70
C GLU A 319 3.75 16.35 -9.20
N SER A 320 3.55 15.32 -8.38
CA SER A 320 3.62 15.38 -6.91
C SER A 320 5.00 15.80 -6.40
N TRP A 321 6.03 15.70 -7.25
CA TRP A 321 7.35 16.25 -6.98
C TRP A 321 7.32 17.77 -7.19
N GLY A 322 7.11 18.49 -6.09
CA GLY A 322 7.14 19.95 -6.07
C GLY A 322 8.46 20.52 -6.61
N TYR A 323 8.42 21.77 -7.06
CA TYR A 323 9.62 22.48 -7.51
C TYR A 323 10.52 22.75 -6.30
N ASN A 324 11.51 21.88 -6.08
CA ASN A 324 12.46 22.05 -4.99
C ASN A 324 13.65 22.91 -5.46
N ILE A 325 13.71 24.15 -4.99
CA ILE A 325 14.80 25.10 -5.32
C ILE A 325 16.17 24.54 -4.92
N LEU A 326 16.23 23.73 -3.86
CA LEU A 326 17.47 23.11 -3.38
C LEU A 326 17.87 21.86 -4.17
N ALA A 327 16.94 21.31 -4.96
CA ALA A 327 17.16 20.11 -5.77
C ALA A 327 16.49 20.26 -7.16
N PRO A 328 16.99 21.13 -8.04
CA PRO A 328 16.36 21.44 -9.32
C PRO A 328 16.22 20.22 -10.26
N ASN A 329 17.01 19.17 -10.02
CA ASN A 329 16.97 17.92 -10.80
C ASN A 329 16.09 16.83 -10.16
N GLY A 330 15.42 17.08 -9.04
CA GLY A 330 14.68 16.07 -8.29
C GLY A 330 13.59 15.39 -9.11
N LYS A 331 12.76 16.18 -9.80
CA LYS A 331 11.69 15.66 -10.67
C LYS A 331 12.21 14.78 -11.80
N ARG A 332 13.34 15.15 -12.43
CA ARG A 332 13.97 14.35 -13.50
C ARG A 332 14.53 13.04 -12.95
N ARG A 333 15.26 13.10 -11.83
CA ARG A 333 15.81 11.92 -11.16
C ARG A 333 14.72 10.96 -10.68
N ALA A 334 13.61 11.48 -10.16
CA ALA A 334 12.48 10.67 -9.74
C ALA A 334 11.85 9.91 -10.90
N ARG A 335 11.70 10.57 -12.07
CA ARG A 335 11.26 9.92 -13.31
C ARG A 335 12.17 8.75 -13.66
N GLU A 336 13.48 8.98 -13.71
CA GLU A 336 14.48 7.95 -14.05
C GLU A 336 14.50 6.77 -13.07
N VAL A 337 14.41 7.02 -11.76
CA VAL A 337 14.60 5.99 -10.72
C VAL A 337 13.31 5.23 -10.37
N ILE A 338 12.15 5.88 -10.46
CA ILE A 338 10.87 5.31 -9.99
C ILE A 338 9.94 5.05 -11.17
N PHE A 339 9.65 6.07 -11.97
CA PHE A 339 8.56 5.98 -12.94
C PHE A 339 8.97 5.23 -14.22
N ASP A 340 10.20 5.43 -14.70
CA ASP A 340 10.73 4.74 -15.89
C ASP A 340 11.16 3.29 -15.57
N VAL A 341 11.43 2.98 -14.30
CA VAL A 341 11.78 1.62 -13.84
C VAL A 341 10.56 0.69 -13.75
N GLY A 342 9.34 1.25 -13.77
CA GLY A 342 8.09 0.49 -13.77
C GLY A 342 7.59 0.08 -12.38
N TYR A 343 7.64 1.00 -11.40
CA TYR A 343 6.99 0.77 -10.10
C TYR A 343 5.47 0.92 -10.18
N ASP A 344 4.82 -0.09 -10.74
CA ASP A 344 3.38 -0.08 -10.99
C ASP A 344 2.56 -0.26 -9.70
N VAL A 345 1.39 0.38 -9.64
CA VAL A 345 0.48 0.27 -8.49
C VAL A 345 -0.27 -1.06 -8.55
N THR A 346 0.13 -2.00 -7.71
CA THR A 346 -0.49 -3.35 -7.66
C THR A 346 -1.59 -3.44 -6.62
N TYR A 347 -1.51 -2.66 -5.54
CA TYR A 347 -2.55 -2.54 -4.54
C TYR A 347 -2.63 -1.11 -4.00
N ALA A 348 -3.82 -0.55 -3.91
CA ALA A 348 -4.03 0.75 -3.30
C ALA A 348 -5.41 0.88 -2.67
N ILE A 349 -5.48 1.50 -1.49
CA ILE A 349 -6.72 1.99 -0.89
C ILE A 349 -6.60 3.49 -0.70
N LEU A 350 -7.49 4.24 -1.35
CA LEU A 350 -7.60 5.69 -1.20
C LEU A 350 -8.92 5.99 -0.49
N ARG A 351 -8.84 6.60 0.69
CA ARG A 351 -10.00 7.06 1.46
C ARG A 351 -10.08 8.57 1.36
N PHE A 352 -11.25 9.10 1.06
CA PHE A 352 -11.52 10.55 1.05
C PHE A 352 -13.01 10.81 1.16
N SER A 353 -13.39 12.07 1.43
CA SER A 353 -14.80 12.47 1.43
C SER A 353 -15.17 13.15 0.11
N ALA A 354 -16.32 12.77 -0.47
CA ALA A 354 -16.91 13.44 -1.62
C ALA A 354 -18.38 13.76 -1.34
N ARG A 355 -18.77 15.03 -1.53
CA ARG A 355 -20.12 15.54 -1.19
C ARG A 355 -20.56 15.26 0.26
N GLY A 356 -19.60 15.12 1.19
CA GLY A 356 -19.85 14.80 2.59
C GLY A 356 -20.05 13.30 2.87
N GLU A 357 -19.91 12.44 1.86
CA GLU A 357 -19.94 10.98 1.99
C GLU A 357 -18.53 10.42 2.13
N ASP A 358 -18.38 9.36 2.92
CA ASP A 358 -17.12 8.64 3.05
C ASP A 358 -16.95 7.73 1.82
N CYS A 359 -15.91 7.99 1.02
CA CYS A 359 -15.64 7.29 -0.23
C CYS A 359 -14.33 6.49 -0.13
N LEU A 360 -14.27 5.40 -0.89
CA LEU A 360 -13.11 4.53 -0.96
C LEU A 360 -12.87 4.08 -2.41
N ALA A 361 -11.64 4.26 -2.89
CA ALA A 361 -11.17 3.68 -4.14
C ALA A 361 -10.19 2.55 -3.82
N LEU A 362 -10.44 1.36 -4.36
CA LEU A 362 -9.66 0.15 -4.16
C LEU A 362 -9.06 -0.33 -5.48
N LYS A 363 -7.74 -0.39 -5.56
CA LYS A 363 -7.00 -1.09 -6.62
C LYS A 363 -6.48 -2.42 -6.08
N SER A 364 -6.74 -3.50 -6.79
CA SER A 364 -6.20 -4.83 -6.47
C SER A 364 -5.92 -5.57 -7.78
N TYR A 365 -4.65 -5.69 -8.15
CA TYR A 365 -4.22 -6.38 -9.37
C TYR A 365 -4.79 -7.81 -9.45
N PRO A 366 -5.33 -8.25 -10.61
CA PRO A 366 -5.33 -7.59 -11.92
C PRO A 366 -6.54 -6.66 -12.19
N HIS A 367 -7.39 -6.44 -11.19
CA HIS A 367 -8.64 -5.72 -11.37
C HIS A 367 -8.40 -4.21 -11.44
N ASP A 368 -9.24 -3.53 -12.22
CA ASP A 368 -9.34 -2.07 -12.27
C ASP A 368 -9.75 -1.47 -10.92
N TRP A 369 -9.62 -0.14 -10.78
CA TRP A 369 -10.06 0.55 -9.58
C TRP A 369 -11.54 0.30 -9.33
N GLN A 370 -11.88 -0.12 -8.13
CA GLN A 370 -13.25 -0.32 -7.65
C GLN A 370 -13.63 0.85 -6.75
N LEU A 371 -14.78 1.45 -7.00
CA LEU A 371 -15.23 2.67 -6.34
C LEU A 371 -16.37 2.35 -5.38
N TYR A 372 -16.24 2.80 -4.14
CA TYR A 372 -17.19 2.54 -3.06
C TYR A 372 -17.57 3.83 -2.35
N ALA A 373 -18.81 3.90 -1.87
CA ALA A 373 -19.23 4.88 -0.88
C ALA A 373 -19.87 4.17 0.31
N PHE A 374 -19.59 4.65 1.51
CA PHE A 374 -20.14 4.10 2.73
C PHE A 374 -21.49 4.73 3.04
N ARG A 375 -22.53 3.90 3.14
CA ARG A 375 -23.86 4.31 3.60
C ARG A 375 -24.06 3.84 5.03
N GLU A 376 -24.59 4.72 5.88
CA GLU A 376 -25.05 4.33 7.22
C GLU A 376 -26.30 3.44 7.09
N ASP A 377 -26.31 2.31 7.78
CA ASP A 377 -27.45 1.40 7.82
C ASP A 377 -28.59 2.03 8.65
N PRO A 378 -29.82 2.17 8.12
CA PRO A 378 -30.95 2.69 8.88
C PRO A 378 -31.31 1.80 10.08
N SER A 379 -31.02 0.49 10.00
CA SER A 379 -31.39 -0.47 11.05
C SER A 379 -30.37 -0.52 12.20
N TRP A 380 -29.14 -0.07 11.97
CA TRP A 380 -28.04 -0.16 12.94
C TRP A 380 -27.26 1.15 13.00
N PHE A 381 -27.51 1.92 14.07
CA PHE A 381 -26.74 3.12 14.37
C PHE A 381 -25.22 2.82 14.34
N ASN A 382 -24.47 3.68 13.66
CA ASN A 382 -23.01 3.62 13.48
C ASN A 382 -22.46 2.51 12.57
N ARG A 383 -23.30 1.63 12.00
CA ARG A 383 -22.82 0.67 11.01
C ARG A 383 -22.78 1.31 9.63
N LYS A 384 -21.58 1.39 9.02
CA LYS A 384 -21.42 1.81 7.64
C LYS A 384 -21.26 0.59 6.74
N VAL A 385 -22.06 0.52 5.69
CA VAL A 385 -22.03 -0.53 4.66
C VAL A 385 -21.44 0.04 3.38
N PRO A 386 -20.39 -0.57 2.81
CA PRO A 386 -19.85 -0.13 1.53
C PRO A 386 -20.82 -0.46 0.40
N ILE A 387 -21.15 0.54 -0.41
CA ILE A 387 -21.95 0.42 -1.63
C ILE A 387 -21.02 0.60 -2.82
N TRP A 388 -20.98 -0.40 -3.71
CA TRP A 388 -20.23 -0.33 -4.95
C TRP A 388 -20.86 0.67 -5.91
N LEU A 389 -20.08 1.66 -6.34
CA LEU A 389 -20.50 2.72 -7.24
C LEU A 389 -20.22 2.37 -8.71
N GLY A 390 -19.06 1.77 -8.98
CA GLY A 390 -18.57 1.47 -10.32
C GLY A 390 -17.08 1.11 -10.32
N SER A 391 -16.47 1.10 -11.51
CA SER A 391 -15.02 0.87 -11.70
C SER A 391 -14.36 1.94 -12.57
N SER A 392 -13.04 2.08 -12.46
CA SER A 392 -12.22 3.01 -13.25
C SER A 392 -10.90 2.35 -13.66
N VAL A 393 -10.49 2.53 -14.92
CA VAL A 393 -9.19 2.03 -15.39
C VAL A 393 -8.05 2.82 -14.73
N GLU A 394 -8.19 4.13 -14.66
CA GLU A 394 -7.22 5.06 -14.07
C GLU A 394 -7.56 5.39 -12.60
N GLU A 395 -6.58 5.95 -11.87
CA GLU A 395 -6.78 6.41 -10.49
C GLU A 395 -7.94 7.44 -10.45
N PRO A 396 -9.03 7.16 -9.72
CA PRO A 396 -10.24 7.96 -9.80
C PRO A 396 -10.06 9.33 -9.15
N CYS A 397 -10.66 10.35 -9.77
CA CYS A 397 -10.65 11.72 -9.29
C CYS A 397 -11.93 12.05 -8.50
N TYR A 398 -11.90 13.16 -7.76
CA TYR A 398 -13.04 13.64 -6.97
C TYR A 398 -14.31 13.86 -7.81
N SER A 399 -14.17 14.38 -9.04
CA SER A 399 -15.30 14.63 -9.94
C SER A 399 -16.00 13.34 -10.36
N GLN A 400 -15.25 12.26 -10.58
CA GLN A 400 -15.81 10.95 -10.92
C GLN A 400 -16.68 10.40 -9.79
N PHE A 401 -16.22 10.50 -8.53
CA PHE A 401 -17.05 10.13 -7.38
C PHE A 401 -18.30 11.01 -7.27
N SER A 402 -18.18 12.31 -7.49
CA SER A 402 -19.31 13.23 -7.43
C SER A 402 -20.39 12.87 -8.46
N GLU A 403 -19.99 12.51 -9.68
CA GLU A 403 -20.88 12.06 -10.74
C GLU A 403 -21.59 10.75 -10.37
N LEU A 404 -20.83 9.74 -9.92
CA LEU A 404 -21.38 8.45 -9.52
C LEU A 404 -22.34 8.55 -8.33
N LEU A 405 -22.03 9.40 -7.34
CA LEU A 405 -22.91 9.66 -6.20
C LEU A 405 -24.21 10.36 -6.64
N ASN A 406 -24.15 11.30 -7.59
CA ASN A 406 -25.34 11.98 -8.11
C ASN A 406 -26.29 11.02 -8.85
N GLY A 407 -25.75 9.98 -9.48
CA GLY A 407 -26.52 8.96 -10.18
C GLY A 407 -27.25 7.97 -9.26
N ARG A 408 -27.01 8.01 -7.94
CA ARG A 408 -27.55 7.05 -6.97
C ARG A 408 -28.58 7.71 -6.06
N PRO A 409 -29.85 7.24 -6.03
CA PRO A 409 -30.88 7.83 -5.18
C PRO A 409 -30.53 7.79 -3.69
N GLU A 410 -29.77 6.78 -3.25
CA GLU A 410 -29.33 6.58 -1.87
C GLU A 410 -28.40 7.70 -1.36
N PHE A 411 -27.71 8.39 -2.27
CA PHE A 411 -26.76 9.47 -1.97
C PHE A 411 -27.27 10.84 -2.45
N LYS A 412 -28.55 10.94 -2.85
CA LYS A 412 -29.15 12.20 -3.31
C LYS A 412 -29.20 13.25 -2.20
N MET A 413 -29.49 12.82 -0.97
CA MET A 413 -29.40 13.62 0.25
C MET A 413 -28.03 13.41 0.89
N ASN A 414 -27.36 14.47 1.33
CA ASN A 414 -26.07 14.33 2.00
C ASN A 414 -26.22 13.70 3.40
N LYS A 415 -25.11 13.21 3.96
CA LYS A 415 -25.03 12.63 5.30
C LYS A 415 -25.78 13.44 6.37
N ASN A 416 -25.55 14.76 6.42
CA ASN A 416 -26.18 15.64 7.42
C ASN A 416 -27.70 15.75 7.26
N MET A 417 -28.22 15.82 6.04
CA MET A 417 -29.65 15.83 5.76
C MET A 417 -30.30 14.50 6.14
N ARG A 418 -29.64 13.38 5.84
CA ARG A 418 -30.14 12.06 6.26
C ARG A 418 -30.18 11.96 7.78
N GLN A 419 -29.11 12.37 8.46
CA GLN A 419 -29.08 12.41 9.94
C GLN A 419 -30.19 13.32 10.52
N MET A 420 -30.46 14.47 9.88
CA MET A 420 -31.54 15.36 10.30
C MET A 420 -32.92 14.73 10.11
N GLN A 421 -33.16 14.01 9.01
CA GLN A 421 -34.41 13.27 8.80
C GLN A 421 -34.63 12.18 9.84
N ARG A 422 -33.56 11.48 10.25
CA ARG A 422 -33.62 10.50 11.34
C ARG A 422 -34.03 11.15 12.65
N MET A 423 -33.42 12.29 12.97
CA MET A 423 -33.77 13.05 14.18
C MET A 423 -35.21 13.57 14.16
N MET A 424 -35.81 13.75 12.96
CA MET A 424 -37.22 14.13 12.80
C MET A 424 -38.18 12.94 12.81
N GLY A 425 -37.69 11.69 12.87
CA GLY A 425 -38.52 10.49 12.87
C GLY A 425 -39.15 10.16 11.52
N ASN A 426 -38.58 10.66 10.41
CA ASN A 426 -39.12 10.46 9.07
C ASN A 426 -38.52 9.23 8.35
N ASP A 427 -37.96 8.27 9.08
CA ASP A 427 -37.20 7.14 8.51
C ASP A 427 -38.07 6.01 7.90
N ASP A 428 -39.41 6.11 8.01
CA ASP A 428 -40.37 5.09 7.58
C ASP A 428 -40.97 5.30 6.17
N GLN A 429 -40.41 6.19 5.34
CA GLN A 429 -40.82 6.41 3.93
C GLN A 429 -39.65 6.27 2.97
#